data_AF-A0A661UK49-F1
#
_entry.id   AF-A0A661UK49-F1
#
_cell.length_a   1.000
_cell.length_b   1.000
_cell.length_c   1.000
_cell.angle_alpha   90.00
_cell.angle_beta   90.00
_cell.angle_gamma   90.00
#
_symmetry.space_group_name_H-M   'P 1'
#
loop_
_entity.id
_entity.type
_entity.pdbx_description
1 polymer ?
#
loop_
_entity_poly.entity_id
_entity_poly.type
_entity_poly.pdbx_seq_one_letter_code
_entity_poly.pdbx_strand_id
1 'polypeptide(L)'
;MIILAKTKISVAINKHPELKKVLMDMSPKFSKLENNKIFRIVSKWATFSDVAKVGKISICELLHTLNNEIGNEDKLYLSFPECIKELEKEIKTVKPQWIDEIKQLIIFDVRELDSFFLPKIIEKQKKLKKDQALQVINDFDPIPLKRMLEEN
;
A
#
# COMPACT_ATOMS: atom_id res chain seq x y z
N MET A 1 16.32 -6.84 -14.76
CA MET A 1 15.15 -7.28 -15.56
C MET A 1 13.96 -7.08 -14.66
N ILE A 2 12.89 -6.44 -15.10
CA ILE A 2 11.71 -6.27 -14.26
C ILE A 2 10.89 -7.58 -14.21
N ILE A 3 10.48 -7.97 -13.01
CA ILE A 3 9.55 -9.08 -12.80
C ILE A 3 8.14 -8.52 -12.67
N LEU A 4 7.23 -8.97 -13.53
CA LEU A 4 5.83 -8.59 -13.54
C LEU A 4 4.96 -9.83 -13.33
N ALA A 5 3.67 -9.65 -13.06
CA ALA A 5 2.73 -10.76 -12.86
C ALA A 5 2.71 -11.77 -14.02
N LYS A 6 2.87 -11.27 -15.27
CA LYS A 6 2.93 -12.08 -16.50
C LYS A 6 4.31 -12.70 -16.79
N THR A 7 5.34 -12.33 -16.04
CA THR A 7 6.69 -12.87 -16.24
C THR A 7 6.69 -14.35 -15.90
N LYS A 8 7.22 -15.17 -16.81
CA LYS A 8 7.38 -16.62 -16.58
C LYS A 8 8.43 -16.87 -15.51
N ILE A 9 8.15 -17.83 -14.63
CA ILE A 9 9.07 -18.18 -13.54
C ILE A 9 10.44 -18.61 -14.10
N SER A 10 10.46 -19.43 -15.15
CA SER A 10 11.72 -19.91 -15.75
C SER A 10 12.61 -18.77 -16.22
N VAL A 11 12.03 -17.69 -16.74
CA VAL A 11 12.77 -16.53 -17.24
C VAL A 11 13.46 -15.80 -16.10
N ALA A 12 12.74 -15.55 -15.00
CA ALA A 12 13.29 -14.89 -13.83
C ALA A 12 14.34 -15.76 -13.11
N ILE A 13 14.00 -17.02 -12.80
CA ILE A 13 14.86 -17.91 -12.00
C ILE A 13 16.12 -18.35 -12.76
N ASN A 14 16.07 -18.49 -14.10
CA ASN A 14 17.30 -18.77 -14.87
C ASN A 14 18.28 -17.59 -14.83
N LYS A 15 17.78 -16.36 -14.73
CA LYS A 15 18.60 -15.15 -14.67
C LYS A 15 19.04 -14.81 -13.24
N HIS A 16 18.19 -15.14 -12.27
CA HIS A 16 18.34 -14.84 -10.85
C HIS A 16 18.00 -16.09 -10.02
N PRO A 17 18.91 -17.09 -9.95
CA PRO A 17 18.68 -18.33 -9.20
C PRO A 17 18.40 -18.12 -7.71
N GLU A 18 18.91 -17.03 -7.14
CA GLU A 18 18.72 -16.60 -5.75
C GLU A 18 17.24 -16.44 -5.36
N LEU A 19 16.39 -16.02 -6.31
CA LEU A 19 14.97 -15.82 -6.09
C LEU A 19 14.22 -17.10 -5.74
N LYS A 20 14.81 -18.27 -6.02
CA LYS A 20 14.23 -19.55 -5.59
C LYS A 20 14.13 -19.63 -4.07
N LYS A 21 15.15 -19.14 -3.36
CA LYS A 21 15.16 -19.08 -1.90
C LYS A 21 14.11 -18.09 -1.38
N VAL A 22 14.06 -16.88 -1.96
CA VAL A 22 13.06 -15.86 -1.63
C VAL A 22 11.64 -16.41 -1.76
N LEU A 23 11.34 -17.11 -2.86
CA LEU A 23 10.04 -17.75 -3.03
C LEU A 23 9.74 -18.74 -1.91
N MET A 24 10.69 -19.61 -1.53
CA MET A 24 10.49 -20.57 -0.44
C MET A 24 10.25 -19.89 0.91
N ASP A 25 10.94 -18.79 1.19
CA ASP A 25 10.81 -18.02 2.42
C ASP A 25 9.44 -17.30 2.50
N MET A 26 8.83 -16.96 1.37
CA MET A 26 7.51 -16.30 1.32
C MET A 26 6.33 -17.22 1.63
N SER A 27 6.42 -18.53 1.40
CA SER A 27 5.34 -19.46 1.76
C SER A 27 5.79 -20.92 1.83
N PRO A 28 5.39 -21.67 2.87
CA PRO A 28 5.72 -23.11 2.99
C PRO A 28 5.14 -23.96 1.84
N LYS A 29 4.16 -23.44 1.11
CA LYS A 29 3.60 -24.09 -0.09
C LYS A 29 4.60 -24.24 -1.23
N PHE A 30 5.67 -23.46 -1.20
CA PHE A 30 6.73 -23.49 -2.19
C PHE A 30 7.85 -24.48 -1.85
N SER A 31 7.73 -25.25 -0.77
CA SER A 31 8.66 -26.36 -0.43
C SER A 31 8.92 -27.34 -1.59
N LYS A 32 7.90 -27.60 -2.42
CA LYS A 32 8.04 -28.45 -3.61
C LYS A 32 8.95 -27.87 -4.70
N LEU A 33 9.30 -26.58 -4.64
CA LEU A 33 10.27 -25.97 -5.56
C LEU A 33 11.68 -26.54 -5.33
N GLU A 34 12.01 -27.07 -4.15
CA GLU A 34 13.29 -27.73 -3.87
C GLU A 34 13.60 -28.84 -4.89
N ASN A 35 12.57 -29.58 -5.32
CA ASN A 35 12.71 -30.61 -6.34
C ASN A 35 12.94 -29.98 -7.73
N ASN A 36 14.22 -29.93 -8.14
CA ASN A 36 14.66 -29.35 -9.41
C ASN A 36 13.95 -29.92 -10.66
N LYS A 37 13.54 -31.19 -10.66
CA LYS A 37 12.88 -31.82 -11.82
C LYS A 37 11.46 -31.28 -11.99
N ILE A 38 10.67 -31.28 -10.91
CA ILE A 38 9.29 -30.75 -10.90
C ILE A 38 9.32 -29.26 -11.23
N PHE A 39 10.21 -28.53 -10.57
CA PHE A 39 10.36 -27.09 -10.77
C PHE A 39 10.68 -26.73 -12.23
N ARG A 40 11.61 -27.43 -12.87
CA ARG A 40 11.98 -27.20 -14.28
C ARG A 40 10.83 -27.41 -15.26
N ILE A 41 9.89 -28.29 -14.95
CA ILE A 41 8.74 -28.56 -15.82
C ILE A 41 7.70 -27.45 -15.66
N VAL A 42 7.31 -27.15 -14.42
CA VAL A 42 6.25 -26.18 -14.11
C VAL A 42 6.66 -24.75 -14.47
N SER A 43 7.90 -24.37 -14.16
CA SER A 43 8.41 -23.00 -14.36
C SER A 43 8.39 -22.53 -15.82
N LYS A 44 8.35 -23.44 -16.80
CA LYS A 44 8.24 -23.10 -18.24
C LYS A 44 6.89 -22.49 -18.62
N TRP A 45 5.86 -22.82 -17.86
CA TRP A 45 4.48 -22.45 -18.14
C TRP A 45 3.92 -21.46 -17.11
N ALA A 46 4.30 -21.62 -15.84
CA ALA A 46 3.79 -20.81 -14.76
C ALA A 46 4.35 -19.37 -14.76
N THR A 47 3.49 -18.44 -14.38
CA THR A 47 3.78 -17.01 -14.20
C THR A 47 3.79 -16.64 -12.71
N PHE A 48 4.28 -15.44 -12.35
CA PHE A 48 4.20 -14.97 -10.97
C PHE A 48 2.76 -14.72 -10.47
N SER A 49 1.80 -14.49 -11.38
CA SER A 49 0.38 -14.50 -11.04
C SER A 49 -0.07 -15.87 -10.53
N ASP A 50 0.38 -16.96 -11.16
CA ASP A 50 0.07 -18.32 -10.73
C ASP A 50 0.72 -18.65 -9.39
N VAL A 51 1.96 -18.19 -9.18
CA VAL A 51 2.68 -18.31 -7.90
C VAL A 51 1.89 -17.65 -6.77
N ALA A 52 1.45 -16.41 -6.96
CA ALA A 52 0.67 -15.68 -5.95
C ALA A 52 -0.62 -16.44 -5.58
N LYS A 53 -1.35 -16.95 -6.58
CA LYS A 53 -2.57 -17.75 -6.37
C LYS A 53 -2.30 -19.04 -5.60
N VAL A 54 -1.28 -19.81 -5.99
CA VAL A 54 -0.90 -21.06 -5.31
C VAL A 54 -0.45 -20.79 -3.88
N GLY A 55 0.43 -19.80 -3.70
CA GLY A 55 0.93 -19.33 -2.42
C GLY A 55 -0.15 -18.77 -1.50
N LYS A 56 -1.28 -18.32 -2.06
CA LYS A 56 -2.27 -17.47 -1.37
C LYS A 56 -1.61 -16.22 -0.77
N ILE A 57 -0.71 -15.60 -1.53
CA ILE A 57 0.01 -14.37 -1.17
C ILE A 57 -0.42 -13.25 -2.11
N SER A 58 -0.25 -12.00 -1.67
CA SER A 58 -0.54 -10.84 -2.51
C SER A 58 0.39 -10.81 -3.72
N ILE A 59 -0.16 -10.57 -4.90
CA ILE A 59 0.66 -10.40 -6.11
C ILE A 59 1.58 -9.18 -5.99
N CYS A 60 1.11 -8.10 -5.36
CA CYS A 60 1.91 -6.89 -5.20
C CYS A 60 3.07 -7.11 -4.23
N GLU A 61 2.81 -7.77 -3.09
CA GLU A 61 3.85 -8.15 -2.13
C GLU A 61 4.90 -9.05 -2.78
N LEU A 62 4.46 -10.06 -3.54
CA LEU A 62 5.35 -10.95 -4.28
C LEU A 62 6.24 -10.20 -5.27
N LEU A 63 5.65 -9.33 -6.10
CA LEU A 63 6.41 -8.58 -7.10
C LEU A 63 7.37 -7.59 -6.45
N HIS A 64 6.96 -6.91 -5.39
CA HIS A 64 7.80 -5.97 -4.65
C HIS A 64 9.00 -6.69 -4.04
N THR A 65 8.78 -7.75 -3.26
CA THR A 65 9.85 -8.54 -2.64
C THR A 65 10.86 -9.06 -3.67
N LEU A 66 10.38 -9.64 -4.78
CA LEU A 66 11.26 -10.17 -5.82
C LEU A 66 12.05 -9.08 -6.55
N ASN A 67 11.42 -7.94 -6.88
CA ASN A 67 12.13 -6.86 -7.58
C ASN A 67 13.08 -6.09 -6.65
N ASN A 68 12.76 -5.97 -5.37
CA ASN A 68 13.65 -5.40 -4.36
C ASN A 68 14.94 -6.24 -4.23
N GLU A 69 14.82 -7.57 -4.12
CA GLU A 69 15.96 -8.49 -4.03
C GLU A 69 16.96 -8.31 -5.18
N ILE A 70 16.46 -8.03 -6.39
CA ILE A 70 17.29 -7.87 -7.61
C ILE A 70 17.55 -6.39 -7.99
N GLY A 71 17.26 -5.45 -7.09
CA GLY A 71 17.50 -4.02 -7.28
C GLY A 71 16.74 -3.39 -8.45
N ASN A 72 15.52 -3.87 -8.74
CA ASN A 72 14.65 -3.34 -9.81
C ASN A 72 13.34 -2.73 -9.27
N GLU A 73 13.29 -2.38 -7.99
CA GLU A 73 12.12 -1.78 -7.35
C GLU A 73 11.68 -0.48 -8.05
N ASP A 74 12.60 0.44 -8.33
CA ASP A 74 12.30 1.69 -9.06
C ASP A 74 11.64 1.44 -10.42
N LYS A 75 12.06 0.39 -11.13
CA LYS A 75 11.50 0.02 -12.44
C LYS A 75 10.10 -0.57 -12.28
N LEU A 76 9.88 -1.35 -11.22
CA LEU A 76 8.56 -1.86 -10.88
C LEU A 76 7.61 -0.71 -10.54
N TYR A 77 8.06 0.29 -9.77
CA TYR A 77 7.29 1.50 -9.47
C TYR A 77 6.84 2.22 -10.74
N LEU A 78 7.75 2.42 -11.71
CA LEU A 78 7.41 3.06 -12.98
C LEU A 78 6.40 2.28 -13.84
N SER A 79 6.33 0.96 -13.66
CA SER A 79 5.49 0.09 -14.50
C SER A 79 4.14 -0.25 -13.85
N PHE A 80 4.11 -0.35 -12.51
CA PHE A 80 2.97 -0.78 -11.69
C PHE A 80 3.01 -0.05 -10.34
N PRO A 81 2.83 1.28 -10.32
CA PRO A 81 2.92 2.10 -9.11
C PRO A 81 1.89 1.69 -8.05
N GLU A 82 0.74 1.15 -8.45
CA GLU A 82 -0.30 0.67 -7.55
C GLU A 82 0.11 -0.52 -6.67
N CYS A 83 1.12 -1.30 -7.09
CA CYS A 83 1.61 -2.45 -6.34
C CYS A 83 2.72 -2.11 -5.35
N ILE A 84 3.39 -0.98 -5.53
CA ILE A 84 4.35 -0.45 -4.56
C ILE A 84 3.67 0.75 -3.90
N LYS A 85 2.72 0.47 -3.02
CA LYS A 85 2.45 1.44 -1.97
C LYS A 85 3.68 1.39 -1.09
N GLU A 86 4.58 2.36 -1.22
CA GLU A 86 5.47 2.70 -0.11
C GLU A 86 4.56 2.65 1.13
N LEU A 87 4.92 1.84 2.14
CA LEU A 87 4.43 2.03 3.50
C LEU A 87 4.49 3.53 3.70
N GLU A 88 3.32 4.18 3.76
CA GLU A 88 3.21 5.63 3.71
C GLU A 88 4.28 6.18 4.66
N LYS A 89 5.32 6.81 4.10
CA LYS A 89 6.34 7.46 4.92
C LYS A 89 5.55 8.30 5.90
N GLU A 90 5.80 8.11 7.19
CA GLU A 90 5.21 8.93 8.25
C GLU A 90 5.18 10.36 7.71
N ILE A 91 3.97 10.86 7.45
CA ILE A 91 3.81 12.23 6.99
C ILE A 91 4.32 13.03 8.18
N LYS A 92 5.57 13.50 8.12
CA LYS A 92 6.10 14.49 9.05
C LYS A 92 5.31 15.75 8.76
N THR A 93 4.12 15.84 9.35
CA THR A 93 3.25 16.99 9.25
C THR A 93 3.96 18.11 9.99
N VAL A 94 4.61 19.00 9.24
CA VAL A 94 5.04 20.27 9.80
C VAL A 94 3.77 20.99 10.24
N LYS A 95 3.69 21.35 11.53
CA LYS A 95 2.56 22.10 12.07
C LYS A 95 2.32 23.33 11.18
N PRO A 96 1.15 23.49 10.55
CA PRO A 96 0.89 24.66 9.72
C PRO A 96 0.93 25.94 10.56
N GLN A 97 1.56 26.98 10.03
CA GLN A 97 1.72 28.27 10.73
C GLN A 97 0.37 28.90 11.11
N TRP A 98 -0.67 28.71 10.28
CA TRP A 98 -2.01 29.23 10.57
C TRP A 98 -2.60 28.69 11.88
N ILE A 99 -2.10 27.56 12.41
CA ILE A 99 -2.55 27.05 13.71
C ILE A 99 -2.21 28.01 14.85
N ASP A 100 -1.10 28.74 14.75
CA ASP A 100 -0.71 29.70 15.77
C ASP A 100 -1.56 30.98 15.73
N GLU A 101 -2.30 31.21 14.63
CA GLU A 101 -3.20 32.36 14.44
C GLU A 101 -4.62 32.08 14.95
N ILE A 102 -4.94 30.82 15.30
CA ILE A 102 -6.25 30.43 15.82
C ILE A 102 -6.44 30.97 17.24
N LYS A 103 -7.55 31.66 17.48
CA LYS A 103 -7.96 32.13 18.80
C LYS A 103 -8.90 31.18 19.52
N GLN A 104 -9.61 30.34 18.78
CA GLN A 104 -10.57 29.40 19.35
C GLN A 104 -10.61 28.08 18.58
N LEU A 105 -10.47 26.98 19.32
CA LEU A 105 -10.64 25.63 18.83
C LEU A 105 -12.04 25.12 19.19
N ILE A 106 -12.81 24.73 18.18
CA ILE A 106 -14.12 24.11 18.33
C ILE A 106 -13.90 22.60 18.25
N ILE A 107 -14.14 21.89 19.35
CA ILE A 107 -13.96 20.43 19.39
C ILE A 107 -15.24 19.74 18.93
N PHE A 108 -15.11 18.77 18.04
CA PHE A 108 -16.18 17.89 17.60
C PHE A 108 -15.71 16.43 17.65
N ASP A 109 -16.08 15.74 18.72
CA ASP A 109 -15.80 14.32 18.89
C ASP A 109 -16.85 13.47 18.18
N VAL A 110 -16.42 12.62 17.26
CA VAL A 110 -17.28 11.75 16.46
C VAL A 110 -17.07 10.27 16.75
N ARG A 111 -16.21 9.92 17.72
CA ARG A 111 -15.90 8.51 18.06
C ARG A 111 -17.13 7.70 18.49
N GLU A 112 -18.07 8.37 19.16
CA GLU A 112 -19.31 7.76 19.64
C GLU A 112 -20.51 8.02 18.70
N LEU A 113 -20.29 8.67 17.55
CA LEU A 113 -21.35 8.93 16.58
C LEU A 113 -21.49 7.76 15.61
N ASP A 114 -22.71 7.52 15.17
CA ASP A 114 -22.97 6.62 14.04
C ASP A 114 -22.28 7.10 12.76
N SER A 115 -22.14 6.22 11.78
CA SER A 115 -21.32 6.40 10.56
C SER A 115 -21.74 7.58 9.66
N PHE A 116 -22.71 8.41 10.05
CA PHE A 116 -23.27 9.52 9.28
C PHE A 116 -22.99 10.90 9.90
N PHE A 117 -21.77 11.12 10.41
CA PHE A 117 -21.38 12.42 10.97
C PHE A 117 -20.83 13.43 9.94
N LEU A 118 -20.55 13.01 8.71
CA LEU A 118 -19.94 13.86 7.67
C LEU A 118 -20.73 15.15 7.39
N PRO A 119 -22.08 15.13 7.24
CA PRO A 119 -22.83 16.37 7.03
C PRO A 119 -22.72 17.35 8.20
N LYS A 120 -22.57 16.84 9.43
CA LYS A 120 -22.40 17.65 10.65
C LYS A 120 -21.03 18.36 10.66
N ILE A 121 -19.99 17.74 10.10
CA ILE A 121 -18.67 18.38 9.93
C ILE A 121 -18.79 19.56 8.96
N ILE A 122 -19.40 19.34 7.79
CA ILE A 122 -19.59 20.38 6.76
C ILE A 122 -20.42 21.55 7.31
N GLU A 123 -21.49 21.26 8.05
CA GLU A 123 -22.31 22.28 8.69
C GLU A 123 -21.51 23.12 9.70
N LYS A 124 -20.68 22.47 10.53
CA LYS A 124 -19.82 23.16 11.50
C LYS A 124 -18.75 24.00 10.81
N GLN A 125 -18.14 23.49 9.74
CA GLN A 125 -17.16 24.20 8.93
C GLN A 125 -17.77 25.49 8.37
N LYS A 126 -18.96 25.44 7.78
CA LYS A 126 -19.67 26.61 7.25
C LYS A 126 -20.00 27.67 8.30
N LYS A 127 -20.08 27.27 9.58
CA LYS A 127 -20.36 28.16 10.71
C LYS A 127 -19.09 28.71 11.38
N LEU A 128 -17.90 28.28 10.94
CA LEU A 128 -16.65 28.81 11.47
C LEU A 128 -16.50 30.29 11.14
N LYS A 129 -16.09 31.05 12.14
CA LYS A 129 -15.72 32.47 11.98
C LYS A 129 -14.22 32.59 11.73
N LYS A 130 -13.80 33.78 11.31
CA LYS A 130 -12.40 34.16 11.24
C LYS A 130 -11.71 33.89 12.60
N ASP A 131 -10.49 33.36 12.54
CA ASP A 131 -9.66 32.93 13.69
C ASP A 131 -10.21 31.74 14.51
N GLN A 132 -11.21 31.01 14.00
CA GLN A 132 -11.69 29.76 14.60
C GLN A 132 -11.22 28.55 13.78
N ALA A 133 -10.95 27.45 14.46
CA ALA A 133 -10.69 26.16 13.83
C ALA A 133 -11.59 25.07 14.40
N LEU A 134 -11.96 24.10 13.56
CA LEU A 134 -12.69 22.91 13.97
C LEU A 134 -11.70 21.75 14.16
N GLN A 135 -11.62 21.22 15.38
CA GLN A 135 -10.89 20.00 15.70
C GLN A 135 -11.88 18.82 15.71
N VAL A 136 -11.74 17.92 14.74
CA VAL A 136 -12.52 16.68 14.69
C VAL A 136 -11.72 15.56 15.35
N ILE A 137 -12.31 14.88 16.34
CA ILE A 137 -11.69 13.73 17.00
C ILE A 137 -12.40 12.47 16.51
N ASN A 138 -11.66 11.57 15.87
CA ASN A 138 -12.15 10.29 15.38
C ASN A 138 -11.16 9.16 15.69
N ASP A 139 -11.59 7.91 15.54
CA ASP A 139 -10.86 6.68 15.89
C ASP A 139 -10.33 5.91 14.66
N PHE A 140 -10.41 6.50 13.47
CA PHE A 140 -9.90 5.94 12.22
C PHE A 140 -9.11 6.97 11.43
N ASP A 141 -8.28 6.58 10.47
CA ASP A 141 -7.63 7.55 9.58
C ASP A 141 -8.60 7.96 8.45
N PRO A 142 -9.10 9.21 8.42
CA PRO A 142 -10.20 9.56 7.53
C PRO A 142 -9.65 10.04 6.18
N ILE A 143 -8.89 9.19 5.46
CA ILE A 143 -8.27 9.52 4.16
C ILE A 143 -9.28 10.11 3.16
N PRO A 144 -10.48 9.53 2.97
CA PRO A 144 -11.48 10.11 2.07
C PRO A 144 -11.98 11.49 2.51
N LEU A 145 -12.10 11.73 3.83
CA LEU A 145 -12.56 13.01 4.39
C LEU A 145 -11.52 14.12 4.15
N LYS A 146 -10.24 13.82 4.34
CA LYS A 146 -9.14 14.77 4.09
C LYS A 146 -9.23 15.32 2.66
N ARG A 147 -9.35 14.42 1.68
CA ARG A 147 -9.50 14.78 0.25
C ARG A 147 -10.76 15.62 0.00
N MET A 148 -11.90 15.21 0.57
CA MET A 148 -13.16 15.94 0.40
C MET A 148 -13.10 17.38 0.93
N LEU A 149 -12.37 17.62 2.03
CA LEU A 149 -12.24 18.95 2.64
C LEU A 149 -11.24 19.86 1.90
N GLU A 150 -10.30 19.30 1.15
CA GLU A 150 -9.33 20.06 0.33
C GLU A 150 -9.94 20.57 -0.99
N GLU A 151 -11.00 19.91 -1.49
CA GLU A 151 -11.68 20.25 -2.75
C GLU A 151 -12.79 21.32 -2.62
N ASN A 152 -13.16 21.73 -1.40
CA ASN A 152 -14.21 22.72 -1.11
C ASN A 152 -13.66 24.08 -0.69
#